data_AF-A0A158RD62-F1
#
_entry.id   AF-A0A158RD62-F1
#
_cell.length_a   1.000
_cell.length_b   1.000
_cell.length_c   1.000
_cell.angle_alpha   90.00
_cell.angle_beta   90.00
_cell.angle_gamma   90.00
#
_symmetry.space_group_name_H-M   'P 1'
#
loop_
_entity.id
_entity.type
_entity.pdbx_description
1 polymer ?
#
loop_
_entity_poly.entity_id
_entity_poly.type
_entity_poly.pdbx_seq_one_letter_code
_entity_poly.pdbx_strand_id
1 'polypeptide(L)'
;MKIAFDNFIHRTFYRWGFIAYRFRFVLFVVPILLTIALSFGFIFIKAQTTIDPQYVFSPKNAKWRYEKEILSQHWPLNEQEFWPGKSYDYNGYVDIIAAGKKHPKFGRPNMLRIEYLDELERINQHIINNITIPVTHNNIAYKVGFTDLCMSYDWKCFMNEHVIMLMPKERWTTFDSKFAEFADDIITNEVKITYPIGWRGTEPIYFGALIGAPHLIDKEGHFDYVRAVRLTYNVRDDKVSNISYLWRKKVASYLSDVEQPPSKILEFGMFHNESLPEGLQQVADILAPKFITGIGVDDMFIMSAAWHRTSTQHHVSRRLAEMLAEAAVAISITSFTDMLNRAILKQCNN
;
A
#
# COMPACT_ATOMS: atom_id res chain seq x y z
N MET A 1 -27.48 24.01 -46.37
CA MET A 1 -28.45 23.08 -45.73
C MET A 1 -27.69 22.28 -44.68
N LYS A 2 -27.78 22.65 -43.40
CA LYS A 2 -27.08 21.94 -42.33
C LYS A 2 -27.87 20.66 -42.04
N ILE A 3 -27.41 19.52 -42.54
CA ILE A 3 -27.97 18.22 -42.17
C ILE A 3 -27.71 18.08 -40.67
N ALA A 4 -28.76 17.89 -39.87
CA ALA A 4 -28.61 17.62 -38.44
C ALA A 4 -27.72 16.37 -38.27
N PHE A 5 -26.74 16.46 -37.37
CA PHE A 5 -25.73 15.42 -37.14
C PHE A 5 -26.38 14.04 -36.91
N ASP A 6 -27.46 13.99 -36.14
CA ASP A 6 -28.28 12.80 -35.90
C ASP A 6 -28.78 12.15 -37.20
N ASN A 7 -29.44 12.94 -38.08
CA ASN A 7 -29.96 12.44 -39.36
C ASN A 7 -28.86 11.88 -40.28
N PHE A 8 -27.64 12.42 -40.21
CA PHE A 8 -26.51 11.91 -40.97
C PHE A 8 -26.04 10.55 -40.42
N ILE A 9 -25.87 10.42 -39.10
CA ILE A 9 -25.49 9.17 -38.43
C ILE A 9 -26.56 8.10 -38.69
N HIS A 10 -27.82 8.41 -38.43
CA HIS A 10 -28.94 7.51 -38.64
C HIS A 10 -28.99 6.97 -40.08
N ARG A 11 -28.89 7.83 -41.10
CA ARG A 11 -28.92 7.40 -42.51
C ARG A 11 -27.71 6.55 -42.89
N THR A 12 -26.55 6.82 -42.31
CA THR A 12 -25.30 6.09 -42.59
C THR A 12 -25.36 4.69 -41.98
N PHE A 13 -25.75 4.57 -40.71
CA PHE A 13 -25.88 3.28 -40.03
C PHE A 13 -27.04 2.45 -40.57
N TYR A 14 -28.11 3.08 -41.05
CA TYR A 14 -29.19 2.39 -41.76
C TYR A 14 -28.68 1.69 -43.02
N ARG A 15 -27.87 2.39 -43.84
CA ARG A 15 -27.23 1.78 -45.03
C ARG A 15 -26.22 0.71 -44.63
N TRP A 16 -25.46 0.96 -43.56
CA TRP A 16 -24.50 0.00 -43.02
C TRP A 16 -25.16 -1.30 -42.58
N GLY A 17 -26.36 -1.27 -41.98
CA GLY A 17 -27.06 -2.47 -41.55
C GLY A 17 -27.40 -3.45 -42.69
N PHE A 18 -27.71 -2.96 -43.89
CA PHE A 18 -27.91 -3.84 -45.05
C PHE A 18 -26.60 -4.49 -45.52
N ILE A 19 -25.49 -3.75 -45.49
CA ILE A 19 -24.15 -4.26 -45.80
C ILE A 19 -23.75 -5.30 -44.74
N ALA A 20 -24.01 -5.02 -43.47
CA ALA A 20 -23.73 -5.90 -42.35
C ALA A 20 -24.48 -7.23 -42.47
N TYR A 21 -25.75 -7.19 -42.89
CA TYR A 21 -26.52 -8.39 -43.16
C TYR A 21 -25.92 -9.23 -44.31
N ARG A 22 -25.53 -8.58 -45.42
CA ARG A 22 -24.96 -9.25 -46.60
C ARG A 22 -23.63 -9.95 -46.29
N PHE A 23 -22.77 -9.32 -45.49
CA PHE A 23 -21.44 -9.84 -45.13
C PHE A 23 -21.36 -10.36 -43.68
N ARG A 24 -22.48 -10.81 -43.11
CA ARG A 24 -22.61 -11.17 -41.68
C ARG A 24 -21.52 -12.11 -41.15
N PHE A 25 -21.14 -13.13 -41.94
CA PHE A 25 -20.14 -14.10 -41.52
C PHE A 25 -18.74 -13.48 -41.44
N VAL A 26 -18.38 -12.65 -42.42
CA VAL A 26 -17.10 -11.94 -42.44
C VAL A 26 -17.02 -10.96 -41.28
N LEU A 27 -18.08 -10.16 -41.07
CA LEU A 27 -18.12 -9.18 -39.99
C LEU A 27 -18.27 -9.78 -38.59
N PHE A 28 -18.63 -11.05 -38.46
CA PHE A 28 -18.62 -11.76 -37.18
C PHE A 28 -17.25 -12.40 -36.91
N VAL A 29 -16.68 -13.09 -37.89
CA VAL A 29 -15.44 -13.86 -37.71
C VAL A 29 -14.21 -12.95 -37.67
N VAL A 30 -14.13 -11.93 -38.53
CA VAL A 30 -12.94 -11.06 -38.62
C VAL A 30 -12.66 -10.33 -37.30
N PRO A 31 -13.63 -9.68 -36.62
CA PRO A 31 -13.36 -9.04 -35.34
C PRO A 31 -12.91 -10.02 -34.25
N ILE A 32 -13.43 -11.25 -34.22
CA ILE A 32 -13.02 -12.28 -33.26
C ILE A 32 -11.57 -12.70 -33.49
N LEU A 33 -11.19 -12.95 -34.75
CA LEU A 33 -9.80 -13.28 -35.08
C LEU A 33 -8.86 -12.10 -34.80
N LEU A 34 -9.31 -10.88 -35.06
CA LEU A 34 -8.55 -9.66 -34.78
C LEU A 34 -8.38 -9.45 -33.27
N THR A 35 -9.42 -9.65 -32.45
CA THR A 35 -9.31 -9.53 -30.99
C THR A 35 -8.37 -10.58 -30.42
N ILE A 36 -8.39 -11.83 -30.92
CA ILE A 36 -7.42 -12.87 -30.54
C ILE A 36 -5.99 -12.43 -30.90
N ALA A 37 -5.79 -11.94 -32.13
CA ALA A 37 -4.48 -11.48 -32.59
C ALA A 37 -3.94 -10.29 -31.78
N LEU A 38 -4.80 -9.30 -31.47
CA LEU A 38 -4.43 -8.16 -30.64
C LEU A 38 -4.21 -8.55 -29.17
N SER A 39 -4.98 -9.52 -28.66
CA SER A 39 -4.83 -10.01 -27.30
C SER A 39 -3.49 -10.70 -27.05
N PHE A 40 -2.85 -11.25 -28.11
CA PHE A 40 -1.48 -11.77 -28.02
C PHE A 40 -0.48 -10.70 -27.56
N GLY A 41 -0.77 -9.41 -27.81
CA GLY A 41 0.02 -8.28 -27.33
C GLY A 41 0.10 -8.18 -25.79
N PHE A 42 -0.90 -8.68 -25.06
CA PHE A 42 -0.89 -8.66 -23.59
C PHE A 42 0.24 -9.50 -22.98
N ILE A 43 0.77 -10.49 -23.70
CA ILE A 43 1.90 -11.32 -23.25
C ILE A 43 3.17 -10.47 -23.11
N PHE A 44 3.32 -9.42 -23.93
CA PHE A 44 4.49 -8.54 -23.92
C PHE A 44 4.36 -7.36 -22.95
N ILE A 45 3.20 -7.21 -22.29
CA ILE A 45 3.05 -6.19 -21.26
C ILE A 45 3.87 -6.63 -20.05
N LYS A 46 5.02 -5.98 -19.87
CA LYS A 46 5.76 -6.03 -18.61
C LYS A 46 4.86 -5.46 -17.52
N ALA A 47 4.89 -6.05 -16.33
CA ALA A 47 4.23 -5.49 -15.15
C ALA A 47 4.64 -4.01 -15.03
N GLN A 48 3.70 -3.11 -15.30
CA GLN A 48 3.99 -1.68 -15.30
C GLN A 48 4.19 -1.20 -13.86
N THR A 49 5.15 -0.29 -13.72
CA THR A 49 5.67 0.30 -12.48
C THR A 49 4.68 1.25 -11.78
N THR A 50 3.37 1.04 -11.94
CA THR A 50 2.31 1.77 -11.21
C THR A 50 2.31 1.47 -9.72
N ILE A 51 3.16 0.54 -9.28
CA ILE A 51 3.48 0.32 -7.88
C ILE A 51 3.95 1.65 -7.26
N ASP A 52 4.81 2.46 -7.88
CA ASP A 52 5.27 3.68 -7.21
C ASP A 52 4.15 4.76 -7.15
N PRO A 53 3.57 5.05 -5.97
CA PRO A 53 2.52 6.05 -5.84
C PRO A 53 3.04 7.45 -6.15
N GLN A 54 4.34 7.69 -5.93
CA GLN A 54 4.96 8.98 -6.23
C GLN A 54 4.93 9.24 -7.73
N TYR A 55 5.15 8.21 -8.56
CA TYR A 55 5.01 8.31 -10.01
C TYR A 55 3.57 8.58 -10.44
N VAL A 56 2.59 7.90 -9.82
CA VAL A 56 1.18 7.96 -10.22
C VAL A 56 0.50 9.27 -9.82
N PHE A 57 0.75 9.77 -8.61
CA PHE A 57 0.00 10.90 -8.03
C PHE A 57 0.71 12.25 -8.16
N SER A 58 1.92 12.30 -8.73
CA SER A 58 2.64 13.56 -8.90
C SER A 58 3.08 13.78 -10.34
N PRO A 59 2.97 15.02 -10.85
CA PRO A 59 3.44 15.35 -12.18
C PRO A 59 4.97 15.19 -12.26
N LYS A 60 5.47 14.86 -13.46
CA LYS A 60 6.91 14.66 -13.69
C LYS A 60 7.75 15.91 -13.40
N ASN A 61 7.17 17.09 -13.62
CA ASN A 61 7.83 18.39 -13.44
C ASN A 61 7.52 19.03 -12.06
N ALA A 62 7.09 18.25 -11.07
CA ALA A 62 6.80 18.78 -9.74
C ALA A 62 8.08 19.30 -9.06
N LYS A 63 7.99 20.49 -8.42
CA LYS A 63 9.12 21.11 -7.71
C LYS A 63 9.73 20.19 -6.65
N TRP A 64 8.89 19.46 -5.92
CA TRP A 64 9.35 18.55 -4.87
C TRP A 64 10.23 17.41 -5.42
N ARG A 65 10.07 17.00 -6.70
CA ARG A 65 10.93 15.98 -7.31
C ARG A 65 12.35 16.47 -7.47
N TYR A 66 12.51 17.73 -7.89
CA TYR A 66 13.82 18.39 -7.95
C TYR A 66 14.43 18.52 -6.54
N GLU A 67 13.65 19.00 -5.57
CA GLU A 67 14.12 19.12 -4.17
C GLU A 67 14.53 17.77 -3.59
N LYS A 68 13.73 16.71 -3.84
CA LYS A 68 14.05 15.35 -3.42
C LYS A 68 15.36 14.88 -4.06
N GLU A 69 15.55 15.07 -5.37
CA GLU A 69 16.78 14.68 -6.05
C GLU A 69 18.02 15.38 -5.44
N ILE A 70 17.91 16.67 -5.11
CA ILE A 70 18.97 17.40 -4.41
C ILE A 70 19.23 16.81 -3.02
N LEU A 71 18.18 16.49 -2.25
CA LEU A 71 18.31 15.85 -0.94
C LEU A 71 18.95 14.46 -1.04
N SER A 72 18.57 13.65 -2.02
CA SER A 72 19.14 12.32 -2.30
C SER A 72 20.64 12.40 -2.62
N GLN A 73 21.06 13.44 -3.34
CA GLN A 73 22.46 13.65 -3.71
C GLN A 73 23.32 14.08 -2.51
N HIS A 74 22.80 14.94 -1.63
CA HIS A 74 23.57 15.50 -0.51
C HIS A 74 23.49 14.65 0.78
N TRP A 75 22.37 13.96 1.00
CA TRP A 75 22.13 13.08 2.15
C TRP A 75 21.68 11.69 1.71
N PRO A 76 22.53 10.96 0.95
CA PRO A 76 22.20 9.61 0.54
C PRO A 76 22.01 8.70 1.77
N LEU A 77 21.11 7.73 1.64
CA LEU A 77 20.94 6.70 2.65
C LEU A 77 22.21 5.82 2.71
N ASN A 78 22.87 5.84 3.86
CA ASN A 78 23.94 4.88 4.18
C ASN A 78 23.38 3.83 5.15
N GLU A 79 23.22 2.59 4.68
CA GLU A 79 22.68 1.49 5.49
C GLU A 79 23.55 1.10 6.70
N GLN A 80 24.84 1.47 6.69
CA GLN A 80 25.81 1.18 7.76
C GLN A 80 26.01 2.33 8.76
N GLU A 81 25.60 3.54 8.38
CA GLU A 81 25.62 4.74 9.22
C GLU A 81 24.19 5.31 9.31
N PHE A 82 23.24 4.41 9.50
CA PHE A 82 21.83 4.75 9.49
C PHE A 82 21.41 5.42 10.79
N TRP A 83 20.80 6.59 10.69
CA TRP A 83 20.15 7.25 11.81
C TRP A 83 18.72 7.63 11.43
N PRO A 84 17.69 7.22 12.20
CA PRO A 84 16.31 7.59 11.92
C PRO A 84 16.13 9.12 11.80
N GLY A 85 15.51 9.56 10.71
CA GLY A 85 15.26 10.98 10.44
C GLY A 85 16.41 11.75 9.77
N LYS A 86 17.58 11.13 9.53
CA LYS A 86 18.70 11.76 8.79
C LYS A 86 18.52 11.72 7.27
N SER A 87 17.91 10.65 6.74
CA SER A 87 17.76 10.41 5.31
C SER A 87 16.29 10.40 4.89
N TYR A 88 16.00 10.88 3.68
CA TYR A 88 14.64 11.00 3.13
C TYR A 88 14.24 9.85 2.17
N ASP A 89 15.22 9.05 1.73
CA ASP A 89 15.04 7.97 0.75
C ASP A 89 15.06 6.57 1.39
N TYR A 90 14.69 6.44 2.66
CA TYR A 90 14.61 5.13 3.30
C TYR A 90 13.29 4.44 2.97
N ASN A 91 13.38 3.35 2.20
CA ASN A 91 12.22 2.55 1.82
C ASN A 91 12.10 1.27 2.65
N GLY A 92 13.18 0.74 3.22
CA GLY A 92 13.12 -0.50 4.00
C GLY A 92 12.73 -0.28 5.47
N TYR A 93 11.43 -0.23 5.76
CA TYR A 93 10.94 -0.20 7.16
C TYR A 93 9.62 -0.94 7.35
N VAL A 94 9.38 -1.36 8.59
CA VAL A 94 8.09 -1.86 9.08
C VAL A 94 7.77 -1.16 10.39
N ASP A 95 6.63 -0.48 10.41
CA ASP A 95 6.05 0.11 11.60
C ASP A 95 4.90 -0.76 12.11
N ILE A 96 4.95 -1.09 13.40
CA ILE A 96 3.93 -1.87 14.07
C ILE A 96 3.40 -1.04 15.23
N ILE A 97 2.11 -0.75 15.23
CA ILE A 97 1.41 -0.09 16.33
C ILE A 97 0.74 -1.17 17.17
N ALA A 98 1.26 -1.41 18.37
CA ALA A 98 0.67 -2.31 19.33
C ALA A 98 -0.25 -1.55 20.29
N ALA A 99 -1.48 -2.04 20.45
CA ALA A 99 -2.42 -1.52 21.42
C ALA A 99 -3.12 -2.68 22.14
N GLY A 100 -3.56 -2.47 23.38
CA GLY A 100 -4.39 -3.46 24.04
C GLY A 100 -5.76 -3.56 23.39
N LYS A 101 -6.30 -4.79 23.32
CA LYS A 101 -7.61 -5.06 22.73
C LYS A 101 -8.70 -4.25 23.42
N LYS A 102 -9.56 -3.62 22.62
CA LYS A 102 -10.65 -2.79 23.14
C LYS A 102 -11.69 -3.67 23.85
N HIS A 103 -11.89 -3.42 25.15
CA HIS A 103 -12.99 -4.03 25.88
C HIS A 103 -14.29 -3.25 25.63
N PRO A 104 -15.44 -3.92 25.39
CA PRO A 104 -16.71 -3.24 25.09
C PRO A 104 -17.15 -2.23 26.16
N LYS A 105 -16.86 -2.51 27.44
CA LYS A 105 -17.28 -1.67 28.58
C LYS A 105 -16.23 -0.68 29.08
N PHE A 106 -14.95 -1.02 28.98
CA PHE A 106 -13.86 -0.29 29.65
C PHE A 106 -12.93 0.44 28.66
N GLY A 107 -13.21 0.33 27.35
CA GLY A 107 -12.37 0.93 26.33
C GLY A 107 -11.03 0.20 26.16
N ARG A 108 -9.99 0.94 25.76
CA ARG A 108 -8.64 0.39 25.59
C ARG A 108 -7.87 0.43 26.91
N PRO A 109 -7.19 -0.65 27.29
CA PRO A 109 -6.37 -0.70 28.49
C PRO A 109 -5.14 0.20 28.33
N ASN A 110 -4.48 0.48 29.45
CA ASN A 110 -3.23 1.20 29.48
C ASN A 110 -2.07 0.29 29.06
N MET A 111 -1.31 0.70 28.03
CA MET A 111 -0.14 -0.04 27.56
C MET A 111 1.03 -0.05 28.54
N LEU A 112 1.09 0.88 29.50
CA LEU A 112 2.16 0.93 30.52
C LEU A 112 2.04 -0.15 31.61
N ARG A 113 0.94 -0.91 31.61
CA ARG A 113 0.80 -2.04 32.53
C ARG A 113 1.79 -3.15 32.16
N ILE A 114 2.42 -3.73 33.18
CA ILE A 114 3.46 -4.77 33.03
C ILE A 114 3.00 -5.92 32.15
N GLU A 115 1.77 -6.40 32.31
CA GLU A 115 1.20 -7.48 31.48
C GLU A 115 1.27 -7.18 29.97
N TYR A 116 1.05 -5.92 29.58
CA TYR A 116 1.03 -5.49 28.18
C TYR A 116 2.44 -5.23 27.66
N LEU A 117 3.32 -4.63 28.48
CA LEU A 117 4.72 -4.41 28.13
C LEU A 117 5.49 -5.73 28.00
N ASP A 118 5.23 -6.70 28.87
CA ASP A 118 5.84 -8.03 28.82
C ASP A 118 5.42 -8.80 27.56
N GLU A 119 4.13 -8.76 27.23
CA GLU A 119 3.63 -9.36 25.99
C GLU A 119 4.16 -8.63 24.75
N LEU A 120 4.29 -7.29 24.80
CA LEU A 120 4.86 -6.51 23.71
C LEU A 120 6.33 -6.87 23.49
N GLU A 121 7.11 -7.00 24.56
CA GLU A 121 8.52 -7.36 24.47
C GLU A 121 8.71 -8.82 24.04
N ARG A 122 7.87 -9.75 24.50
CA ARG A 122 7.84 -11.13 24.01
C ARG A 122 7.65 -11.18 22.49
N ILE A 123 6.73 -10.38 21.95
CA ILE A 123 6.49 -10.29 20.51
C ILE A 123 7.67 -9.62 19.80
N ASN A 124 8.21 -8.53 20.34
CA ASN A 124 9.38 -7.86 19.79
C ASN A 124 10.55 -8.84 19.65
N GLN A 125 10.88 -9.59 20.70
CA GLN A 125 11.95 -10.59 20.70
C GLN A 125 11.67 -11.75 19.72
N HIS A 126 10.40 -12.17 19.57
CA HIS A 126 10.04 -13.17 18.58
C HIS A 126 10.27 -12.69 17.15
N ILE A 127 9.89 -11.44 16.84
CA ILE A 127 10.10 -10.84 15.52
C ILE A 127 11.60 -10.76 15.20
N ILE A 128 12.42 -10.36 16.17
CA ILE A 128 13.87 -10.21 16.00
C ILE A 128 14.56 -11.56 15.77
N ASN A 129 14.28 -12.55 16.63
CA ASN A 129 15.10 -13.75 16.73
C ASN A 129 14.53 -14.97 15.98
N ASN A 130 13.19 -15.09 15.90
CA ASN A 130 12.56 -16.31 15.38
C ASN A 130 12.10 -16.17 13.93
N ILE A 131 11.69 -14.96 13.52
CA ILE A 131 11.22 -14.72 12.15
C ILE A 131 12.43 -14.65 11.21
N THR A 132 12.65 -15.75 10.49
CA THR A 132 13.75 -15.93 9.54
C THR A 132 13.26 -16.33 8.16
N ILE A 133 14.01 -15.93 7.13
CA ILE A 133 13.76 -16.28 5.73
C ILE A 133 14.85 -17.23 5.25
N PRO A 134 14.50 -18.38 4.63
CA PRO A 134 15.47 -19.25 4.00
C PRO A 134 15.97 -18.62 2.69
N VAL A 135 17.27 -18.42 2.56
CA VAL A 135 17.92 -17.88 1.37
C VAL A 135 18.99 -18.86 0.92
N THR A 136 18.94 -19.27 -0.34
CA THR A 136 19.97 -20.14 -0.94
C THR A 136 21.02 -19.30 -1.65
N HIS A 137 22.27 -19.39 -1.20
CA HIS A 137 23.41 -18.76 -1.85
C HIS A 137 24.52 -19.80 -2.05
N ASN A 138 25.03 -19.93 -3.26
CA ASN A 138 26.07 -20.93 -3.62
C ASN A 138 25.72 -22.38 -3.21
N ASN A 139 24.47 -22.82 -3.47
CA ASN A 139 23.93 -24.13 -3.07
C ASN A 139 23.87 -24.41 -1.56
N ILE A 140 24.10 -23.40 -0.71
CA ILE A 140 23.96 -23.49 0.74
C ILE A 140 22.73 -22.68 1.16
N ALA A 141 21.88 -23.27 2.00
CA ALA A 141 20.70 -22.60 2.55
C ALA A 141 21.06 -21.91 3.87
N TYR A 142 20.92 -20.59 3.90
CA TYR A 142 21.08 -19.74 5.07
C TYR A 142 19.70 -19.33 5.61
N LYS A 143 19.62 -19.09 6.92
CA LYS A 143 18.45 -18.46 7.54
C LYS A 143 18.83 -17.03 7.88
N VAL A 144 18.11 -16.09 7.30
CA VAL A 144 18.36 -14.66 7.45
C VAL A 144 17.28 -14.08 8.35
N GLY A 145 17.68 -13.48 9.47
CA GLY A 145 16.79 -12.85 10.45
C GLY A 145 16.78 -11.32 10.35
N PHE A 146 16.13 -10.66 11.31
CA PHE A 146 16.15 -9.19 11.40
C PHE A 146 17.57 -8.66 11.64
N THR A 147 18.33 -9.30 12.51
CA THR A 147 19.70 -8.89 12.87
C THR A 147 20.66 -8.87 11.68
N ASP A 148 20.41 -9.70 10.66
CA ASP A 148 21.21 -9.75 9.44
C ASP A 148 20.77 -8.71 8.40
N LEU A 149 19.48 -8.33 8.44
CA LEU A 149 18.86 -7.39 7.49
C LEU A 149 18.79 -5.96 8.02
N CYS A 150 19.04 -5.72 9.31
CA CYS A 150 18.83 -4.43 9.92
C CYS A 150 19.74 -3.35 9.29
N MET A 151 19.23 -2.13 9.22
CA MET A 151 20.11 -0.98 9.08
C MET A 151 20.84 -0.73 10.40
N SER A 152 22.13 -0.41 10.33
CA SER A 152 22.99 -0.29 11.49
C SER A 152 23.66 1.08 11.56
N TYR A 153 24.08 1.46 12.77
CA TYR A 153 25.01 2.55 13.03
C TYR A 153 26.15 1.98 13.88
N ASP A 154 27.40 2.14 13.45
CA ASP A 154 28.58 1.55 14.12
C ASP A 154 28.38 0.05 14.45
N TRP A 155 27.88 -0.73 13.48
CA TRP A 155 27.59 -2.16 13.60
C TRP A 155 26.48 -2.54 14.59
N LYS A 156 25.77 -1.57 15.18
CA LYS A 156 24.62 -1.79 16.05
C LYS A 156 23.32 -1.59 15.27
N CYS A 157 22.42 -2.58 15.31
CA CYS A 157 21.07 -2.42 14.76
C CYS A 157 20.28 -1.37 15.53
N PHE A 158 19.44 -0.60 14.84
CA PHE A 158 18.44 0.22 15.51
C PHE A 158 17.29 -0.66 16.04
N MET A 159 17.19 -0.78 17.36
CA MET A 159 16.22 -1.65 18.06
C MET A 159 15.14 -0.81 18.78
N ASN A 160 14.05 -1.47 19.18
CA ASN A 160 12.96 -0.85 19.95
C ASN A 160 13.31 -0.67 21.45
N GLU A 161 14.42 -0.01 21.74
CA GLU A 161 14.93 0.15 23.12
C GLU A 161 13.97 0.94 24.03
N HIS A 162 13.09 1.76 23.44
CA HIS A 162 12.04 2.48 24.17
C HIS A 162 11.03 1.55 24.85
N VAL A 163 10.85 0.31 24.39
CA VAL A 163 9.97 -0.66 25.07
C VAL A 163 10.48 -0.95 26.47
N ILE A 164 11.80 -1.14 26.60
CA ILE A 164 12.46 -1.36 27.90
C ILE A 164 12.36 -0.09 28.75
N MET A 165 12.53 1.09 28.17
CA MET A 165 12.38 2.36 28.91
C MET A 165 10.98 2.58 29.47
N LEU A 166 9.93 2.02 28.86
CA LEU A 166 8.58 2.11 29.40
C LEU A 166 8.32 1.12 30.55
N MET A 167 9.20 0.13 30.74
CA MET A 167 9.08 -0.83 31.84
C MET A 167 9.49 -0.20 33.18
N PRO A 168 9.01 -0.74 34.32
CA PRO A 168 9.49 -0.35 35.64
C PRO A 168 11.01 -0.54 35.77
N LYS A 169 11.67 0.37 36.48
CA LYS A 169 13.14 0.43 36.62
C LYS A 169 13.71 -0.86 37.21
N GLU A 170 12.96 -1.52 38.09
CA GLU A 170 13.36 -2.77 38.74
C GLU A 170 13.60 -3.93 37.75
N ARG A 171 13.06 -3.83 36.52
CA ARG A 171 13.25 -4.82 35.46
C ARG A 171 14.34 -4.47 34.46
N TRP A 172 14.93 -3.28 34.54
CA TRP A 172 16.02 -2.89 33.64
C TRP A 172 17.31 -3.64 33.98
N THR A 173 17.38 -4.25 35.17
CA THR A 173 18.58 -4.86 35.72
C THR A 173 18.44 -6.38 35.85
N THR A 174 18.89 -7.11 34.83
CA THR A 174 19.47 -8.46 35.00
C THR A 174 21.00 -8.36 34.85
N PHE A 175 21.61 -7.38 35.52
CA PHE A 175 23.06 -7.28 35.59
C PHE A 175 23.60 -8.18 36.69
N ASP A 176 24.79 -8.72 36.48
CA ASP A 176 25.54 -9.40 37.53
C ASP A 176 25.67 -8.47 38.75
N SER A 177 25.56 -9.04 39.95
CA SER A 177 25.44 -8.35 41.24
C SER A 177 26.46 -7.22 41.48
N LYS A 178 27.63 -7.27 40.81
CA LYS A 178 28.68 -6.25 40.87
C LYS A 178 28.39 -4.96 40.10
N PHE A 179 27.51 -4.99 39.10
CA PHE A 179 27.20 -3.83 38.24
C PHE A 179 25.81 -3.24 38.50
N ALA A 180 24.98 -3.91 39.30
CA ALA A 180 23.61 -3.49 39.57
C ALA A 180 23.53 -2.13 40.30
N GLU A 181 24.41 -1.88 41.29
CA GLU A 181 24.42 -0.62 42.05
C GLU A 181 24.83 0.58 41.19
N PHE A 182 25.84 0.42 40.34
CA PHE A 182 26.26 1.46 39.39
C PHE A 182 25.22 1.70 38.29
N ALA A 183 24.55 0.63 37.83
CA ALA A 183 23.48 0.75 36.87
C ALA A 183 22.25 1.47 37.45
N ASP A 184 21.88 1.22 38.72
CA ASP A 184 20.71 1.82 39.37
C ASP A 184 20.87 3.34 39.55
N ASP A 185 22.08 3.81 39.91
CA ASP A 185 22.38 5.24 40.04
C ASP A 185 22.29 5.97 38.69
N ILE A 186 22.82 5.36 37.62
CA ILE A 186 22.71 5.89 36.24
C ILE A 186 21.25 5.91 35.79
N ILE A 187 20.51 4.82 36.00
CA ILE A 187 19.10 4.71 35.62
C ILE A 187 18.24 5.75 36.36
N THR A 188 18.58 6.05 37.60
CA THR A 188 17.80 6.97 38.43
C THR A 188 18.07 8.43 38.09
N ASN A 189 19.32 8.78 37.78
CA ASN A 189 19.72 10.17 37.54
C ASN A 189 19.74 10.58 36.06
N GLU A 190 20.10 9.66 35.17
CA GLU A 190 20.34 9.96 33.75
C GLU A 190 19.17 9.63 32.82
N VAL A 191 18.22 8.80 33.26
CA VAL A 191 17.05 8.45 32.44
C VAL A 191 15.83 9.24 32.88
N LYS A 192 15.41 10.17 32.03
CA LYS A 192 14.24 11.04 32.25
C LYS A 192 13.20 10.72 31.19
N ILE A 193 12.06 10.17 31.62
CA ILE A 193 10.97 9.79 30.72
C ILE A 193 9.90 10.87 30.79
N THR A 194 9.91 11.74 29.79
CA THR A 194 8.96 12.85 29.62
C THR A 194 8.43 12.87 28.20
N TYR A 195 7.23 13.39 28.00
CA TYR A 195 6.63 13.61 26.70
C TYR A 195 6.76 15.09 26.28
N PRO A 196 7.12 15.40 25.02
CA PRO A 196 7.33 14.48 23.90
C PRO A 196 8.76 13.95 23.75
N ILE A 197 9.73 14.48 24.51
CA ILE A 197 11.14 14.09 24.45
C ILE A 197 11.55 13.54 25.81
N GLY A 198 12.06 12.32 25.82
CA GLY A 198 12.77 11.75 26.97
C GLY A 198 14.27 11.74 26.71
N TRP A 199 15.04 11.52 27.77
CA TRP A 199 16.50 11.51 27.73
C TRP A 199 17.02 10.21 28.31
N ARG A 200 17.97 9.60 27.62
CA ARG A 200 18.78 8.50 28.13
C ARG A 200 20.23 8.98 28.14
N GLY A 201 20.70 9.45 29.28
CA GLY A 201 21.99 10.15 29.35
C GLY A 201 21.95 11.39 28.46
N THR A 202 22.77 11.41 27.41
CA THR A 202 22.86 12.52 26.45
C THR A 202 22.00 12.33 25.20
N GLU A 203 21.41 11.15 24.99
CA GLU A 203 20.64 10.83 23.80
C GLU A 203 19.16 11.17 23.99
N PRO A 204 18.58 12.07 23.18
CA PRO A 204 17.16 12.36 23.21
C PRO A 204 16.37 11.30 22.45
N ILE A 205 15.26 10.86 23.04
CA ILE A 205 14.31 9.92 22.44
C ILE A 205 12.98 10.62 22.28
N TYR A 206 12.49 10.69 21.04
CA TYR A 206 11.24 11.36 20.71
C TYR A 206 10.05 10.43 20.91
N PHE A 207 9.54 10.35 22.14
CA PHE A 207 8.32 9.63 22.49
C PHE A 207 7.09 10.10 21.70
N GLY A 208 7.09 11.33 21.18
CA GLY A 208 6.06 11.83 20.25
C GLY A 208 5.79 10.92 19.04
N ALA A 209 6.78 10.18 18.55
CA ALA A 209 6.63 9.21 17.46
C ALA A 209 6.41 7.76 17.92
N LEU A 210 6.70 7.46 19.20
CA LEU A 210 6.78 6.10 19.74
C LEU A 210 5.57 5.72 20.60
N ILE A 211 4.90 6.68 21.24
CA ILE A 211 3.71 6.44 22.07
C ILE A 211 2.50 7.22 21.56
N GLY A 212 1.34 6.57 21.62
CA GLY A 212 0.07 7.11 21.13
C GLY A 212 -0.83 7.60 22.26
N ALA A 213 -1.32 8.84 22.13
CA ALA A 213 -2.31 9.46 23.01
C ALA A 213 -2.00 9.30 24.51
N PRO A 214 -0.85 9.82 24.99
CA PRO A 214 -0.52 9.77 26.40
C PRO A 214 -1.45 10.67 27.24
N HIS A 215 -1.70 10.29 28.48
CA HIS A 215 -2.31 11.16 29.48
C HIS A 215 -1.19 11.83 30.29
N LEU A 216 -1.12 13.16 30.23
CA LEU A 216 -0.13 13.93 30.95
C LEU A 216 -0.65 14.26 32.35
N ILE A 217 0.16 13.98 33.36
CA ILE A 217 -0.15 14.23 34.77
C ILE A 217 0.19 15.67 35.14
N ASP A 218 1.21 16.22 34.50
CA ASP A 218 1.80 17.51 34.84
C ASP A 218 2.25 18.31 33.62
N LYS A 219 2.85 19.49 33.87
CA LYS A 219 3.33 20.40 32.81
C LYS A 219 4.74 20.04 32.34
N GLU A 220 5.46 19.29 33.15
CA GLU A 220 6.80 18.76 32.92
C GLU A 220 6.79 17.63 31.87
N GLY A 221 5.62 17.01 31.66
CA GLY A 221 5.39 16.04 30.60
C GLY A 221 5.44 14.59 31.08
N HIS A 222 5.30 14.33 32.38
CA HIS A 222 5.15 12.96 32.89
C HIS A 222 3.77 12.39 32.52
N PHE A 223 3.73 11.09 32.24
CA PHE A 223 2.52 10.41 31.78
C PHE A 223 2.32 9.06 32.49
N ASP A 224 1.08 8.75 32.84
CA ASP A 224 0.68 7.50 33.51
C ASP A 224 -0.16 6.58 32.62
N TYR A 225 -0.60 7.05 31.46
CA TYR A 225 -1.38 6.27 30.51
C TYR A 225 -0.87 6.45 29.09
N VAL A 226 -0.80 5.33 28.35
CA VAL A 226 -0.52 5.31 26.91
C VAL A 226 -1.51 4.36 26.23
N ARG A 227 -2.06 4.79 25.08
CA ARG A 227 -3.03 3.99 24.32
C ARG A 227 -2.37 2.93 23.43
N ALA A 228 -1.23 3.27 22.83
CA ALA A 228 -0.53 2.42 21.89
C ALA A 228 0.98 2.70 21.93
N VAL A 229 1.78 1.69 21.61
CA VAL A 229 3.23 1.79 21.48
C VAL A 229 3.61 1.35 20.07
N ARG A 230 4.45 2.15 19.40
CA ARG A 230 4.97 1.84 18.06
C ARG A 230 6.29 1.09 18.18
N LEU A 231 6.45 0.01 17.43
CA LEU A 231 7.70 -0.66 17.14
C LEU A 231 8.10 -0.32 15.70
N THR A 232 9.38 -0.09 15.46
CA THR A 232 9.93 0.24 14.14
C THR A 232 11.07 -0.71 13.84
N TYR A 233 11.04 -1.35 12.66
CA TYR A 233 12.08 -2.25 12.18
C TYR A 233 12.60 -1.73 10.85
N ASN A 234 13.82 -1.21 10.85
CA ASN A 234 14.47 -0.69 9.65
C ASN A 234 15.34 -1.79 9.03
N VAL A 235 15.08 -2.15 7.78
CA VAL A 235 15.76 -3.22 7.04
C VAL A 235 16.41 -2.66 5.78
N ARG A 236 17.55 -3.23 5.39
CA ARG A 236 18.29 -2.85 4.18
C ARG A 236 17.43 -3.07 2.94
N ASP A 237 17.57 -2.20 1.96
CA ASP A 237 16.78 -2.22 0.73
C ASP A 237 17.62 -2.12 -0.55
N ASP A 238 18.92 -1.83 -0.46
CA ASP A 238 19.77 -1.65 -1.65
C ASP A 238 20.02 -3.00 -2.37
N LYS A 239 20.93 -3.83 -1.84
CA LYS A 239 21.32 -5.10 -2.48
C LYS A 239 20.42 -6.28 -2.13
N VAL A 240 19.72 -6.19 -1.00
CA VAL A 240 18.96 -7.30 -0.40
C VAL A 240 17.44 -7.05 -0.41
N SER A 241 16.96 -6.09 -1.22
CA SER A 241 15.56 -5.67 -1.29
C SER A 241 14.55 -6.83 -1.31
N ASN A 242 14.78 -7.82 -2.18
CA ASN A 242 13.85 -8.97 -2.31
C ASN A 242 13.79 -9.83 -1.03
N ILE A 243 14.93 -10.02 -0.36
CA ILE A 243 14.97 -10.79 0.90
C ILE A 243 14.28 -9.99 2.01
N SER A 244 14.57 -8.70 2.09
CA SER A 244 13.91 -7.78 3.01
C SER A 244 12.40 -7.73 2.78
N TYR A 245 11.95 -7.70 1.54
CA TYR A 245 10.52 -7.79 1.18
C TYR A 245 9.88 -9.05 1.72
N LEU A 246 10.48 -10.22 1.46
CA LEU A 246 9.97 -11.49 1.96
C LEU A 246 9.91 -11.53 3.49
N TRP A 247 10.91 -10.96 4.16
CA TRP A 247 10.92 -10.85 5.63
C TRP A 247 9.77 -9.95 6.12
N ARG A 248 9.61 -8.75 5.55
CA ARG A 248 8.52 -7.81 5.88
C ARG A 248 7.15 -8.46 5.69
N LYS A 249 6.95 -9.18 4.58
CA LYS A 249 5.72 -9.92 4.29
C LYS A 249 5.46 -11.05 5.30
N LYS A 250 6.51 -11.75 5.75
CA LYS A 250 6.38 -12.80 6.77
C LYS A 250 5.99 -12.22 8.13
N VAL A 251 6.60 -11.11 8.54
CA VAL A 251 6.20 -10.36 9.75
C VAL A 251 4.75 -9.92 9.63
N ALA A 252 4.36 -9.38 8.48
CA ALA A 252 2.99 -8.96 8.22
C ALA A 252 2.00 -10.12 8.36
N SER A 253 2.27 -11.26 7.72
CA SER A 253 1.43 -12.46 7.83
C SER A 253 1.32 -13.00 9.25
N TYR A 254 2.40 -12.94 10.03
CA TYR A 254 2.43 -13.39 11.42
C TYR A 254 1.54 -12.51 12.31
N LEU A 255 1.58 -11.19 12.12
CA LEU A 255 0.79 -10.27 12.93
C LEU A 255 -0.68 -10.20 12.52
N SER A 256 -0.99 -10.47 11.25
CA SER A 256 -2.36 -10.47 10.72
C SER A 256 -3.07 -11.83 10.83
N ASP A 257 -2.43 -12.85 11.41
CA ASP A 257 -3.02 -14.18 11.53
C ASP A 257 -4.26 -14.16 12.43
N VAL A 258 -5.41 -14.52 11.84
CA VAL A 258 -6.72 -14.54 12.52
C VAL A 258 -6.96 -15.88 13.22
N GLU A 259 -6.39 -16.98 12.71
CA GLU A 259 -6.58 -18.32 13.26
C GLU A 259 -5.69 -18.53 14.49
N GLN A 260 -4.43 -18.09 14.41
CA GLN A 260 -3.44 -18.19 15.47
C GLN A 260 -2.84 -16.81 15.80
N PRO A 261 -3.61 -15.94 16.48
CA PRO A 261 -3.13 -14.60 16.77
C PRO A 261 -1.90 -14.64 17.71
N PRO A 262 -0.89 -13.79 17.47
CA PRO A 262 0.36 -13.80 18.21
C PRO A 262 0.20 -13.44 19.69
N SER A 263 -0.85 -12.67 20.03
CA SER A 263 -1.20 -12.32 21.41
C SER A 263 -2.70 -12.36 21.64
N LYS A 264 -3.09 -12.78 22.85
CA LYS A 264 -4.48 -12.78 23.29
C LYS A 264 -4.95 -11.39 23.75
N ILE A 265 -4.04 -10.56 24.28
CA ILE A 265 -4.37 -9.27 24.91
C ILE A 265 -4.02 -8.05 24.04
N LEU A 266 -3.07 -8.19 23.11
CA LEU A 266 -2.65 -7.14 22.18
C LEU A 266 -3.33 -7.30 20.81
N GLU A 267 -3.55 -6.17 20.17
CA GLU A 267 -3.86 -6.05 18.75
C GLU A 267 -2.80 -5.20 18.07
N PHE A 268 -2.55 -5.48 16.80
CA PHE A 268 -1.47 -4.89 16.03
C PHE A 268 -2.03 -4.24 14.77
N GLY A 269 -1.69 -2.97 14.58
CA GLY A 269 -1.71 -2.33 13.27
C GLY A 269 -0.31 -2.39 12.68
N MET A 270 -0.17 -2.60 11.39
CA MET A 270 1.13 -2.65 10.73
C MET A 270 1.11 -1.83 9.45
N PHE A 271 2.25 -1.24 9.12
CA PHE A 271 2.47 -0.50 7.89
C PHE A 271 3.92 -0.69 7.44
N HIS A 272 4.11 -1.02 6.16
CA HIS A 272 5.42 -1.00 5.51
C HIS A 272 5.33 -0.20 4.21
N ASN A 273 6.46 0.26 3.69
CA ASN A 273 6.59 1.03 2.45
C ASN A 273 5.79 0.45 1.26
N GLU A 274 5.71 -0.87 1.14
CA GLU A 274 4.99 -1.55 0.06
C GLU A 274 3.51 -1.83 0.33
N SER A 275 2.99 -1.59 1.54
CA SER A 275 1.56 -1.86 1.82
C SER A 275 0.63 -0.96 1.00
N LEU A 276 0.95 0.33 0.91
CA LEU A 276 0.18 1.30 0.13
C LEU A 276 0.17 0.97 -1.37
N PRO A 277 1.33 0.79 -2.04
CA PRO A 277 1.32 0.54 -3.47
C PRO A 277 0.70 -0.82 -3.84
N GLU A 278 0.88 -1.86 -3.03
CA GLU A 278 0.17 -3.13 -3.22
C GLU A 278 -1.34 -2.96 -3.10
N GLY A 279 -1.81 -2.21 -2.10
CA GLY A 279 -3.24 -1.92 -1.93
C GLY A 279 -3.84 -1.14 -3.11
N LEU A 280 -3.12 -0.16 -3.64
CA LEU A 280 -3.54 0.60 -4.81
C LEU A 280 -3.58 -0.27 -6.07
N GLN A 281 -2.58 -1.12 -6.27
CA GLN A 281 -2.54 -2.03 -7.41
C GLN A 281 -3.72 -3.02 -7.37
N GLN A 282 -4.04 -3.58 -6.20
CA GLN A 282 -5.21 -4.45 -6.03
C GLN A 282 -6.52 -3.74 -6.42
N VAL A 283 -6.67 -2.47 -6.03
CA VAL A 283 -7.85 -1.67 -6.42
C VAL A 283 -7.90 -1.47 -7.93
N ALA A 284 -6.77 -1.15 -8.57
CA ALA A 284 -6.69 -0.97 -10.01
C ALA A 284 -7.06 -2.26 -10.77
N ASP A 285 -6.48 -3.40 -10.36
CA ASP A 285 -6.71 -4.71 -10.97
C ASP A 285 -8.18 -5.15 -10.84
N ILE A 286 -8.86 -4.79 -9.74
CA ILE A 286 -10.27 -5.09 -9.52
C ILE A 286 -11.18 -4.17 -10.33
N LEU A 287 -10.87 -2.87 -10.40
CA LEU A 287 -11.76 -1.87 -10.98
C LEU A 287 -11.66 -1.78 -12.51
N ALA A 288 -10.46 -1.86 -13.07
CA ALA A 288 -10.24 -1.73 -14.51
C ALA A 288 -11.12 -2.66 -15.36
N PRO A 289 -11.18 -3.98 -15.12
CA PRO A 289 -12.05 -4.86 -15.90
C PRO A 289 -13.54 -4.56 -15.66
N LYS A 290 -13.95 -4.20 -14.44
CA LYS A 290 -15.36 -3.89 -14.12
C LYS A 290 -15.87 -2.69 -14.90
N PHE A 291 -15.07 -1.62 -15.01
CA PHE A 291 -15.46 -0.45 -15.79
C PHE A 291 -15.56 -0.76 -17.29
N ILE A 292 -14.60 -1.52 -17.83
CA ILE A 292 -14.62 -1.91 -19.25
C ILE A 292 -15.84 -2.79 -19.56
N THR A 293 -16.14 -3.77 -18.72
CA THR A 293 -17.31 -4.63 -18.89
C THR A 293 -18.62 -3.84 -18.75
N GLY A 294 -18.70 -2.91 -17.79
CA GLY A 294 -19.88 -2.08 -17.58
C GLY A 294 -20.27 -1.26 -18.82
N ILE A 295 -19.28 -0.59 -19.44
CA ILE A 295 -19.50 0.20 -20.66
C ILE A 295 -19.97 -0.70 -21.82
N GLY A 296 -19.30 -1.85 -22.02
CA GLY A 296 -19.67 -2.75 -23.12
C GLY A 296 -21.05 -3.39 -22.96
N VAL A 297 -21.47 -3.67 -21.73
CA VAL A 297 -22.80 -4.24 -21.44
C VAL A 297 -23.90 -3.20 -21.68
N ASP A 298 -23.68 -1.93 -21.34
CA ASP A 298 -24.64 -0.84 -21.59
C ASP A 298 -24.97 -0.71 -23.10
N ASP A 299 -23.93 -0.68 -23.96
CA ASP A 299 -24.11 -0.63 -25.41
C ASP A 299 -24.90 -1.85 -25.94
N MET A 300 -24.65 -3.05 -25.40
CA MET A 300 -25.41 -4.25 -25.76
C MET A 300 -26.88 -4.13 -25.37
N PHE A 301 -27.19 -3.54 -24.21
CA PHE A 301 -28.57 -3.30 -23.78
C PHE A 301 -29.27 -2.28 -24.68
N ILE A 302 -28.59 -1.19 -25.06
CA ILE A 302 -29.12 -0.20 -26.01
C ILE A 302 -29.46 -0.88 -27.36
N MET A 303 -28.53 -1.68 -27.90
CA MET A 303 -28.76 -2.42 -29.15
C MET A 303 -29.91 -3.43 -29.04
N SER A 304 -29.99 -4.17 -27.92
CA SER A 304 -31.05 -5.14 -27.67
C SER A 304 -32.42 -4.48 -27.53
N ALA A 305 -32.50 -3.36 -26.80
CA ALA A 305 -33.72 -2.58 -26.65
C ALA A 305 -34.20 -2.01 -28.00
N ALA A 306 -33.27 -1.46 -28.80
CA ALA A 306 -33.57 -1.00 -30.16
C ALA A 306 -34.05 -2.15 -31.06
N TRP A 307 -33.44 -3.35 -30.97
CA TRP A 307 -33.90 -4.53 -31.70
C TRP A 307 -35.33 -4.92 -31.33
N HIS A 308 -35.68 -4.91 -30.05
CA HIS A 308 -37.02 -5.26 -29.57
C HIS A 308 -38.11 -4.27 -30.02
N ARG A 309 -37.75 -3.01 -30.27
CA ARG A 309 -38.69 -2.00 -30.81
C ARG A 309 -38.98 -2.18 -32.30
N THR A 310 -38.12 -2.88 -33.06
CA THR A 310 -38.35 -3.13 -34.49
C THR A 310 -39.54 -4.06 -34.72
N SER A 311 -40.34 -3.78 -35.76
CA SER A 311 -41.48 -4.63 -36.11
C SER A 311 -41.04 -6.03 -36.51
N THR A 312 -41.67 -7.05 -35.91
CA THR A 312 -41.40 -8.46 -36.21
C THR A 312 -41.83 -8.88 -37.61
N GLN A 313 -42.67 -8.09 -38.28
CA GLN A 313 -43.16 -8.32 -39.64
C GLN A 313 -42.12 -7.95 -40.71
N HIS A 314 -41.07 -7.20 -40.35
CA HIS A 314 -40.01 -6.83 -41.28
C HIS A 314 -39.00 -7.96 -41.44
N HIS A 315 -38.47 -8.09 -42.67
CA HIS A 315 -37.36 -9.00 -42.94
C HIS A 315 -36.15 -8.66 -42.06
N VAL A 316 -35.40 -9.68 -41.62
CA VAL A 316 -34.28 -9.56 -40.67
C VAL A 316 -33.26 -8.49 -41.08
N SER A 317 -32.98 -8.37 -42.37
CA SER A 317 -32.06 -7.34 -42.91
C SER A 317 -32.54 -5.91 -42.64
N ARG A 318 -33.84 -5.65 -42.77
CA ARG A 318 -34.45 -4.34 -42.51
C ARG A 318 -34.50 -4.05 -41.02
N ARG A 319 -34.82 -5.06 -40.20
CA ARG A 319 -34.78 -4.95 -38.73
C ARG A 319 -33.38 -4.63 -38.21
N LEU A 320 -32.34 -5.24 -38.78
CA LEU A 320 -30.94 -4.97 -38.42
C LEU A 320 -30.54 -3.53 -38.77
N ALA A 321 -30.96 -3.04 -39.95
CA ALA A 321 -30.71 -1.67 -40.36
C ALA A 321 -31.43 -0.64 -39.47
N GLU A 322 -32.69 -0.90 -39.09
CA GLU A 322 -33.47 -0.03 -38.20
C GLU A 322 -32.85 -0.01 -36.79
N MET A 323 -32.51 -1.17 -36.23
CA MET A 323 -31.87 -1.27 -34.91
C MET A 323 -30.52 -0.55 -34.85
N LEU A 324 -29.64 -0.78 -35.85
CA LEU A 324 -28.33 -0.12 -35.87
C LEU A 324 -28.46 1.40 -36.06
N ALA A 325 -29.43 1.87 -36.84
CA ALA A 325 -29.63 3.30 -37.05
C ALA A 325 -30.12 4.02 -35.78
N GLU A 326 -31.01 3.40 -35.00
CA GLU A 326 -31.50 3.94 -33.72
C GLU A 326 -30.42 3.90 -32.63
N ALA A 327 -29.77 2.74 -32.43
CA ALA A 327 -28.76 2.57 -31.39
C ALA A 327 -27.47 3.37 -31.64
N ALA A 328 -27.05 3.51 -32.90
CA ALA A 328 -25.79 4.16 -33.22
C ALA A 328 -25.73 5.64 -32.84
N VAL A 329 -26.87 6.34 -32.80
CA VAL A 329 -26.89 7.76 -32.39
C VAL A 329 -26.49 7.89 -30.92
N ALA A 330 -27.12 7.11 -30.04
CA ALA A 330 -26.81 7.10 -28.61
C ALA A 330 -25.36 6.68 -28.34
N ILE A 331 -24.93 5.54 -28.91
CA ILE A 331 -23.59 4.97 -28.72
C ILE A 331 -22.49 5.90 -29.27
N SER A 332 -22.74 6.58 -30.40
CA SER A 332 -21.77 7.53 -30.96
C SER A 332 -21.60 8.75 -30.07
N ILE A 333 -22.69 9.25 -29.47
CA ILE A 333 -22.64 10.39 -28.54
C ILE A 333 -21.84 10.00 -27.30
N THR A 334 -22.16 8.88 -26.66
CA THR A 334 -21.47 8.41 -25.44
C THR A 334 -19.98 8.16 -25.70
N SER A 335 -19.65 7.46 -26.80
CA SER A 335 -18.26 7.19 -27.19
C SER A 335 -17.46 8.48 -27.45
N PHE A 336 -18.08 9.46 -28.10
CA PHE A 336 -17.43 10.74 -28.39
C PHE A 336 -17.20 11.56 -27.11
N THR A 337 -18.19 11.60 -26.22
CA THR A 337 -18.04 12.28 -24.92
C THR A 337 -16.96 11.62 -24.06
N ASP A 338 -16.89 10.28 -24.06
CA ASP A 338 -15.84 9.55 -23.34
C ASP A 338 -14.45 9.82 -23.89
N MET A 339 -14.30 9.86 -25.22
CA MET A 339 -13.03 10.19 -25.88
C MET A 339 -12.59 11.62 -25.52
N LEU A 340 -13.50 12.59 -25.59
CA LEU A 340 -13.21 13.98 -25.21
C LEU A 340 -12.80 14.09 -23.75
N ASN A 341 -13.55 13.46 -22.84
CA ASN A 341 -13.21 13.44 -21.42
C ASN A 341 -11.82 12.88 -21.18
N ARG A 342 -11.47 11.74 -21.81
CA ARG A 342 -10.12 11.14 -21.70
C ARG A 342 -9.03 12.05 -22.28
N ALA A 343 -9.30 12.71 -23.40
CA ALA A 343 -8.35 13.63 -24.02
C ALA A 343 -8.08 14.87 -23.13
N ILE A 344 -9.13 15.46 -22.56
CA ILE A 344 -9.04 16.60 -21.65
C ILE A 344 -8.29 16.20 -20.37
N LEU A 345 -8.65 15.07 -19.77
CA LEU A 345 -7.99 14.57 -18.56
C LEU A 345 -6.50 14.29 -18.76
N LYS A 346 -6.10 13.82 -19.96
CA LYS A 346 -4.69 13.59 -20.29
C LYS A 346 -3.90 14.90 -20.38
N GLN A 347 -4.53 15.98 -20.84
CA GLN A 347 -3.88 17.30 -20.93
C GLN A 347 -3.59 17.89 -19.55
N CYS A 348 -4.43 17.62 -18.55
CA CYS A 348 -4.24 18.13 -17.19
C CYS A 348 -3.17 17.39 -16.37
N ASN A 349 -2.70 16.22 -16.84
CA ASN A 349 -1.74 15.39 -16.12
C ASN A 349 -0.27 15.54 -16.60
N ASN A 350 -0.06 16.37 -17.64
CA ASN A 350 1.26 16.84 -18.08
C ASN A 350 1.50 18.25 -17.56
#